data_AF-A0A4U0SHK5-F1
#
_entry.id   AF-A0A4U0SHK5-F1
#
_cell.length_a   1.000
_cell.length_b   1.000
_cell.length_c   1.000
_cell.angle_alpha   90.00
_cell.angle_beta   90.00
_cell.angle_gamma   90.00
#
_symmetry.space_group_name_H-M   'P 1'
#
loop_
_entity.id
_entity.type
_entity.pdbx_description
1 polymer ?
#
loop_
_entity_poly.entity_id
_entity_poly.type
_entity_poly.pdbx_seq_one_letter_code
_entity_poly.pdbx_strand_id
1 'polypeptide(L)'
;MGWLTFGYFVSYIPYAMLVKALASGVTPLAPQPVNGYELLPAAALGQLAAMAVFLGLTGRWRHMRRSEIGGRRIPVLGRETLAAGFFTSFIIGATTMNYTFSGVSILFMLLLMRGGVLVLSPLIDMARKRRVMTSSWVGLCLSLIAVSVALGDVNSYHLTLAAVLSVLTYLVGYLGRFEIMSRVAKNGVVATDRRFFVEEHAAAPVWLALLLAAGALAGQPQLRAGFTTFLATPAALGAAGIGVVYEVLFIFASLIYLDRREYTWGVPAWAFASLMSGLVASYALMWLAGLKAPGSSQLIALVFGVGAAAALSYPSAVLWWRTRGTGAACRVLFVCGGNTSRSPMAEVIAWAQAAEAGVVTMFRFSSAGVATTQPASPMAPDARSAIAELGLQRVLGRGNPRRHRARPVTPEVCRVSFVIYCMTRAHRDRVIAMAPEAEGRTLCLDPRGDIPNPEGQSPEVYRRCARHIQRSVRVRLCELVGPDGLVASLPDEGVSDR
;
A
#
# COMPACT_ATOMS: atom_id res chain seq x y z
N MET A 1 -7.84 5.17 2.10
CA MET A 1 -6.48 5.61 2.50
C MET A 1 -6.48 6.64 3.62
N GLY A 2 -7.13 7.80 3.50
CA GLY A 2 -7.13 8.82 4.58
C GLY A 2 -7.50 8.27 5.96
N TRP A 3 -8.54 7.42 6.04
CA TRP A 3 -8.92 6.73 7.28
C TRP A 3 -7.83 5.77 7.81
N LEU A 4 -7.16 5.01 6.95
CA LEU A 4 -6.09 4.09 7.35
C LEU A 4 -4.87 4.86 7.88
N THR A 5 -4.50 5.95 7.21
CA THR A 5 -3.41 6.84 7.63
C THR A 5 -3.73 7.52 8.95
N PHE A 6 -4.98 7.95 9.15
CA PHE A 6 -5.45 8.51 10.42
C PHE A 6 -5.47 7.46 11.54
N GLY A 7 -5.98 6.25 11.27
CA GLY A 7 -5.93 5.14 12.23
C GLY A 7 -4.51 4.77 12.61
N TYR A 8 -3.59 4.74 11.65
CA TYR A 8 -2.17 4.56 11.90
C TYR A 8 -1.62 5.67 12.80
N PHE A 9 -1.92 6.94 12.50
CA PHE A 9 -1.51 8.09 13.32
C PHE A 9 -1.98 7.96 14.77
N VAL A 10 -3.28 7.72 14.99
CA VAL A 10 -3.85 7.61 16.33
C VAL A 10 -3.27 6.42 17.10
N SER A 11 -3.10 5.27 16.44
CA SER A 11 -2.56 4.06 17.09
C SER A 11 -1.06 4.15 17.42
N TYR A 12 -0.30 4.94 16.67
CA TYR A 12 1.15 5.05 16.86
C TYR A 12 1.52 5.90 18.10
N ILE A 13 0.70 6.89 18.46
CA ILE A 13 0.92 7.77 19.61
C ILE A 13 1.06 6.97 20.92
N PRO A 14 0.06 6.16 21.35
CA PRO A 14 0.16 5.41 22.60
C PRO A 14 1.29 4.37 22.56
N TYR A 15 1.59 3.79 21.39
CA TYR A 15 2.72 2.88 21.22
C TYR A 15 4.05 3.58 21.53
N ALA A 16 4.34 4.70 20.84
CA ALA A 16 5.59 5.43 21.03
C ALA A 16 5.72 5.99 22.45
N MET A 17 4.61 6.46 23.03
CA MET A 17 4.57 6.94 24.41
C MET A 17 4.91 5.82 25.41
N LEU A 18 4.26 4.67 25.30
CA LEU A 18 4.43 3.57 26.25
C LEU A 18 5.85 3.00 26.21
N VAL A 19 6.42 2.80 25.02
CA VAL A 19 7.81 2.33 24.86
C VAL A 19 8.77 3.32 25.52
N LYS A 20 8.64 4.61 25.21
CA LYS A 20 9.58 5.61 25.72
C LYS A 20 9.42 5.83 27.22
N ALA A 21 8.20 5.77 27.73
CA ALA A 21 7.93 5.97 29.14
C ALA A 21 8.52 4.85 30.01
N LEU A 22 8.38 3.59 29.59
CA LEU A 22 9.00 2.44 30.28
C LEU A 22 10.53 2.47 30.18
N ALA A 23 11.06 2.75 28.99
CA ALA A 23 12.50 2.85 28.78
C ALA A 23 13.15 4.02 29.55
N SER A 24 12.38 5.06 29.89
CA SER A 24 12.87 6.23 30.63
C SER A 24 12.53 6.19 32.13
N GLY A 25 11.83 5.15 32.61
CA GLY A 25 11.46 4.99 34.02
C GLY A 25 10.45 6.02 34.53
N VAL A 26 9.62 6.58 33.66
CA VAL A 26 8.67 7.66 34.01
C VAL A 26 7.23 7.16 34.16
N THR A 27 7.03 5.86 34.26
CA THR A 27 5.69 5.27 34.46
C THR A 27 5.51 4.81 35.90
N PRO A 28 4.28 4.84 36.44
CA PRO A 28 3.99 4.23 37.74
C PRO A 28 4.28 2.71 37.78
N LEU A 29 4.27 2.04 36.61
CA LEU A 29 4.50 0.60 36.48
C LEU A 29 5.99 0.22 36.54
N ALA A 30 6.88 1.17 36.24
CA ALA A 30 8.32 0.97 36.20
C ALA A 30 9.01 2.26 36.67
N PRO A 31 9.32 2.37 37.98
CA PRO A 31 9.99 3.54 38.55
C PRO A 31 11.48 3.62 38.18
N GLN A 32 12.02 2.58 37.52
CA GLN A 32 13.38 2.55 37.01
C GLN A 32 13.36 2.34 35.49
N PRO A 33 14.33 2.90 34.74
CA PRO A 33 14.47 2.67 33.30
C PRO A 33 14.59 1.18 32.97
N VAL A 34 13.70 0.67 32.12
CA VAL A 34 13.74 -0.73 31.66
C VAL A 34 14.62 -0.85 30.42
N ASN A 35 15.54 -1.81 30.41
CA ASN A 35 16.38 -2.07 29.25
C ASN A 35 15.56 -2.60 28.07
N GLY A 36 15.86 -2.15 26.85
CA GLY A 36 15.15 -2.60 25.65
C GLY A 36 15.18 -4.11 25.42
N TYR A 37 16.34 -4.75 25.65
CA TYR A 37 16.45 -6.21 25.52
C TYR A 37 15.64 -6.97 26.57
N GLU A 38 15.43 -6.40 27.75
CA GLU A 38 14.62 -7.00 28.80
C GLU A 38 13.12 -6.80 28.56
N LEU A 39 12.75 -5.67 27.94
CA LEU A 39 11.37 -5.32 27.58
C LEU A 39 10.85 -6.11 26.37
N LEU A 40 11.70 -6.42 25.39
CA LEU A 40 11.32 -7.02 24.10
C LEU A 40 10.57 -8.36 24.23
N PRO A 41 10.97 -9.32 25.09
CA PRO A 41 10.23 -10.57 25.26
C PRO A 41 8.77 -10.38 25.68
N ALA A 42 8.50 -9.54 26.67
CA ALA A 42 7.13 -9.24 27.11
C ALA A 42 6.31 -8.56 25.99
N ALA A 43 6.92 -7.63 25.26
CA ALA A 43 6.27 -6.99 24.10
C ALA A 43 5.96 -8.02 22.99
N ALA A 44 6.87 -8.93 22.68
CA ALA A 44 6.64 -9.98 21.68
C ALA A 44 5.50 -10.93 22.09
N LEU A 45 5.44 -11.32 23.37
CA LEU A 45 4.35 -12.14 23.91
C LEU A 45 3.00 -11.39 23.87
N GLY A 46 2.99 -10.11 24.25
CA GLY A 46 1.79 -9.27 24.17
C GLY A 46 1.27 -9.13 22.74
N GLN A 47 2.18 -8.98 21.76
CA GLN A 47 1.80 -8.94 20.35
C GLN A 47 1.28 -10.30 19.86
N LEU A 48 1.94 -11.40 20.24
CA LEU A 48 1.50 -12.75 19.87
C LEU A 48 0.07 -13.04 20.38
N ALA A 49 -0.22 -12.63 21.63
CA ALA A 49 -1.56 -12.74 22.21
C ALA A 49 -2.58 -11.85 21.47
N ALA A 50 -2.24 -10.59 21.22
CA ALA A 50 -3.11 -9.65 20.51
C ALA A 50 -3.42 -10.13 19.08
N MET A 51 -2.42 -10.67 18.39
CA MET A 51 -2.55 -11.24 17.05
C MET A 51 -3.50 -12.44 17.06
N ALA A 52 -3.36 -13.37 18.02
CA ALA A 52 -4.25 -14.52 18.16
C ALA A 52 -5.71 -14.09 18.40
N VAL A 53 -5.91 -13.12 19.30
CA VAL A 53 -7.24 -12.54 19.58
C VAL A 53 -7.81 -11.85 18.35
N PHE A 54 -7.03 -11.02 17.66
CA PHE A 54 -7.45 -10.31 16.45
C PHE A 54 -7.88 -11.27 15.34
N LEU A 55 -7.08 -12.29 15.03
CA LEU A 55 -7.46 -13.27 14.00
C LEU A 55 -8.68 -14.10 14.41
N GLY A 56 -8.78 -14.47 15.69
CA GLY A 56 -9.92 -15.20 16.26
C GLY A 56 -11.23 -14.42 16.13
N LEU A 57 -11.26 -13.19 16.64
CA LEU A 57 -12.46 -12.33 16.66
C LEU A 57 -12.89 -11.90 15.25
N THR A 58 -11.94 -11.58 14.37
CA THR A 58 -12.28 -11.14 13.00
C THR A 58 -12.61 -12.31 12.05
N GLY A 59 -12.37 -13.56 12.47
CA GLY A 59 -12.52 -14.75 11.63
C GLY A 59 -11.60 -14.76 10.40
N ARG A 60 -10.60 -13.85 10.35
CA ARG A 60 -9.74 -13.67 9.17
C ARG A 60 -8.81 -14.84 8.91
N TRP A 61 -8.52 -15.65 9.94
CA TRP A 61 -7.79 -16.92 9.82
C TRP A 61 -8.35 -17.85 8.72
N ARG A 62 -9.63 -17.72 8.37
CA ARG A 62 -10.28 -18.48 7.28
C ARG A 62 -9.68 -18.22 5.90
N HIS A 63 -8.99 -17.09 5.71
CA HIS A 63 -8.33 -16.73 4.45
C HIS A 63 -6.93 -17.35 4.28
N MET A 64 -6.40 -18.02 5.31
CA MET A 64 -5.10 -18.70 5.23
C MET A 64 -5.17 -19.90 4.28
N ARG A 65 -4.03 -20.24 3.68
CA ARG A 65 -3.89 -21.49 2.93
C ARG A 65 -4.23 -22.65 3.85
N ARG A 66 -4.91 -23.67 3.30
CA ARG A 66 -5.20 -24.91 4.01
C ARG A 66 -4.41 -26.04 3.38
N SER A 67 -3.81 -26.87 4.23
CA SER A 67 -3.22 -28.15 3.83
C SER A 67 -3.98 -29.27 4.50
N GLU A 68 -4.07 -30.40 3.83
CA GLU A 68 -4.67 -31.61 4.38
C GLU A 68 -3.58 -32.46 5.01
N ILE A 69 -3.60 -32.57 6.33
CA ILE A 69 -2.65 -33.38 7.10
C ILE A 69 -3.50 -34.31 7.97
N GLY A 70 -3.41 -35.62 7.72
CA GLY A 70 -4.18 -36.63 8.47
C GLY A 70 -5.70 -36.45 8.41
N GLY A 71 -6.26 -36.10 7.24
CA GLY A 71 -7.70 -35.91 7.05
C GLY A 71 -8.31 -34.65 7.68
N ARG A 72 -7.50 -33.80 8.32
CA ARG A 72 -7.92 -32.50 8.84
C ARG A 72 -7.32 -31.37 8.00
N ARG A 73 -8.14 -30.37 7.65
CA ARG A 73 -7.71 -29.17 6.91
C ARG A 73 -7.16 -28.14 7.88
N ILE A 74 -5.84 -28.07 8.01
CA ILE A 74 -5.12 -27.19 8.94
C ILE A 74 -4.65 -25.93 8.20
N PRO A 75 -4.76 -24.72 8.78
CA PRO A 75 -4.16 -23.52 8.21
C PRO A 75 -2.63 -23.66 8.17
N VAL A 76 -2.03 -23.39 7.02
CA VAL A 76 -0.58 -23.43 6.80
C VAL A 76 -0.10 -22.10 6.25
N LEU A 77 1.12 -21.73 6.63
CA LEU A 77 1.76 -20.51 6.13
C LEU A 77 2.49 -20.82 4.81
N GLY A 78 2.36 -19.93 3.82
CA GLY A 78 3.17 -20.00 2.60
C GLY A 78 4.65 -19.78 2.90
N ARG A 79 5.54 -20.33 2.05
CA ARG A 79 7.00 -20.13 2.19
C ARG A 79 7.37 -18.66 2.08
N GLU A 80 6.72 -17.94 1.18
CA GLU A 80 6.96 -16.54 0.93
C GLU A 80 6.41 -15.66 2.06
N THR A 81 5.23 -15.96 2.58
CA THR A 81 4.64 -15.23 3.72
C THR A 81 5.39 -15.51 5.03
N LEU A 82 5.95 -16.71 5.19
CA LEU A 82 6.88 -17.02 6.29
C LEU A 82 8.14 -16.16 6.21
N ALA A 83 8.73 -16.05 5.02
CA ALA A 83 9.89 -15.19 4.80
C ALA A 83 9.54 -13.70 5.00
N ALA A 84 8.37 -13.25 4.54
CA ALA A 84 7.90 -11.88 4.80
C ALA A 84 7.70 -11.63 6.31
N GLY A 85 7.13 -12.59 7.03
CA GLY A 85 6.99 -12.55 8.49
C GLY A 85 8.36 -12.46 9.20
N PHE A 86 9.36 -13.20 8.73
CA PHE A 86 10.73 -13.13 9.26
C PHE A 86 11.32 -11.72 9.12
N PHE A 87 11.26 -11.11 7.94
CA PHE A 87 11.74 -9.74 7.76
C PHE A 87 10.91 -8.72 8.54
N THR A 88 9.60 -8.97 8.67
CA THR A 88 8.72 -8.11 9.46
C THR A 88 9.06 -8.17 10.95
N SER A 89 9.51 -9.32 11.46
CA SER A 89 9.97 -9.45 12.84
C SER A 89 11.14 -8.51 13.17
N PHE A 90 12.06 -8.29 12.21
CA PHE A 90 13.14 -7.31 12.35
C PHE A 90 12.60 -5.89 12.46
N ILE A 91 11.58 -5.55 11.66
CA ILE A 91 10.93 -4.24 11.72
C ILE A 91 10.33 -4.02 13.11
N ILE A 92 9.56 -5.00 13.61
CA ILE A 92 8.88 -4.91 14.91
C ILE A 92 9.89 -4.74 16.05
N GLY A 93 10.85 -5.67 16.13
CA GLY A 93 11.85 -5.68 17.18
C GLY A 93 12.71 -4.41 17.16
N ALA A 94 13.22 -4.02 16.00
CA ALA A 94 14.08 -2.84 15.88
C ALA A 94 13.32 -1.53 16.11
N THR A 95 12.04 -1.42 15.70
CA THR A 95 11.24 -0.20 15.99
C THR A 95 11.07 -0.01 17.49
N THR A 96 10.80 -1.09 18.22
CA THR A 96 10.66 -1.05 19.68
C THR A 96 12.01 -0.72 20.32
N MET A 97 13.07 -1.42 19.91
CA MET A 97 14.42 -1.24 20.41
C MET A 97 14.93 0.19 20.21
N ASN A 98 14.68 0.80 19.06
CA ASN A 98 15.17 2.15 18.72
C ASN A 98 14.72 3.22 19.74
N TYR A 99 13.53 3.11 20.32
CA TYR A 99 13.05 4.07 21.32
C TYR A 99 13.61 3.84 22.74
N THR A 100 14.19 2.66 22.97
CA THR A 100 14.72 2.26 24.28
C THR A 100 16.15 2.73 24.53
N PHE A 101 16.87 3.14 23.49
CA PHE A 101 18.23 3.64 23.68
C PHE A 101 18.23 4.90 24.56
N SER A 102 19.21 4.97 25.47
CA SER A 102 19.38 6.12 26.35
C SER A 102 19.87 7.32 25.54
N GLY A 103 19.39 8.51 25.88
CA GLY A 103 19.82 9.73 25.22
C GLY A 103 19.49 9.74 23.72
N VAL A 104 18.33 9.21 23.31
CA VAL A 104 17.77 9.45 21.97
C VAL A 104 16.30 9.83 22.08
N SER A 105 15.84 10.75 21.24
CA SER A 105 14.43 11.15 21.21
C SER A 105 13.61 10.25 20.28
N ILE A 106 12.29 10.24 20.47
CA ILE A 106 11.35 9.52 19.58
C ILE A 106 11.45 10.06 18.16
N LEU A 107 11.44 11.40 18.01
CA LEU A 107 11.52 12.05 16.71
C LEU A 107 12.84 11.78 15.99
N PHE A 108 13.96 11.81 16.70
CA PHE A 108 15.27 11.50 16.13
C PHE A 108 15.29 10.10 15.51
N MET A 109 14.84 9.09 16.25
CA MET A 109 14.76 7.72 15.76
C MET A 109 13.76 7.55 14.61
N LEU A 110 12.63 8.25 14.64
CA LEU A 110 11.68 8.27 13.53
C LEU A 110 12.26 8.87 12.26
N LEU A 111 13.02 9.96 12.37
CA LEU A 111 13.65 10.59 11.21
C LEU A 111 14.65 9.65 10.53
N LEU A 112 15.46 8.93 11.32
CA LEU A 112 16.37 7.92 10.78
C LEU A 112 15.62 6.74 10.15
N MET A 113 14.65 6.18 10.86
CA MET A 113 13.88 5.02 10.37
C MET A 113 13.05 5.36 9.13
N ARG A 114 12.24 6.42 9.18
CA ARG A 114 11.31 6.80 8.10
C ARG A 114 12.06 7.44 6.95
N GLY A 115 13.02 8.33 7.25
CA GLY A 115 13.91 8.90 6.23
C GLY A 115 14.68 7.82 5.50
N GLY A 116 15.22 6.83 6.21
CA GLY A 116 15.89 5.68 5.60
C GLY A 116 14.98 4.89 4.66
N VAL A 117 13.74 4.60 5.04
CA VAL A 117 12.78 3.90 4.15
C VAL A 117 12.39 4.75 2.94
N LEU A 118 12.20 6.07 3.13
CA LEU A 118 11.90 7.00 2.03
C LEU A 118 13.07 7.16 1.05
N VAL A 119 14.31 7.09 1.53
CA VAL A 119 15.52 7.03 0.68
C VAL A 119 15.61 5.70 -0.06
N LEU A 120 15.22 4.61 0.59
CA LEU A 120 15.31 3.27 0.03
C LEU A 120 14.29 3.02 -1.07
N SER A 121 13.08 3.60 -0.99
CA SER A 121 12.04 3.33 -1.99
C SER A 121 12.44 3.71 -3.43
N PRO A 122 12.95 4.92 -3.74
CA PRO A 122 13.40 5.26 -5.09
C PRO A 122 14.62 4.42 -5.53
N LEU A 123 15.52 4.06 -4.61
CA LEU A 123 16.69 3.24 -4.91
C LEU A 123 16.31 1.82 -5.31
N ILE A 124 15.33 1.21 -4.63
CA ILE A 124 14.78 -0.09 -5.01
C ILE A 124 14.12 -0.01 -6.39
N ASP A 125 13.33 1.04 -6.65
CA ASP A 125 12.66 1.20 -7.94
C ASP A 125 13.67 1.41 -9.09
N MET A 126 14.74 2.17 -8.83
CA MET A 126 15.85 2.34 -9.77
C MET A 126 16.60 1.02 -10.04
N ALA A 127 16.95 0.27 -8.98
CA ALA A 127 17.62 -1.03 -9.12
C ALA A 127 16.78 -2.05 -9.92
N ARG A 128 15.46 -1.89 -9.90
CA ARG A 128 14.50 -2.71 -10.65
C ARG A 128 14.19 -2.19 -12.05
N LYS A 129 14.95 -1.19 -12.55
CA LYS A 129 14.75 -0.55 -13.86
C LYS A 129 13.33 0.02 -14.05
N ARG A 130 12.65 0.42 -12.98
CA ARG A 130 11.37 1.14 -13.06
C ARG A 130 11.64 2.61 -13.36
N ARG A 131 10.74 3.27 -14.11
CA ARG A 131 10.84 4.71 -14.35
C ARG A 131 10.62 5.49 -13.05
N VAL A 132 11.64 6.21 -12.60
CA VAL A 132 11.58 7.03 -11.39
C VAL A 132 11.00 8.41 -11.76
N MET A 133 9.84 8.77 -11.21
CA MET A 133 9.21 10.08 -11.45
C MET A 133 10.08 11.23 -10.92
N THR A 134 9.97 12.42 -11.52
CA THR A 134 10.69 13.63 -11.06
C THR A 134 10.36 13.99 -9.60
N SER A 135 9.12 13.76 -9.15
CA SER A 135 8.71 13.93 -7.76
C SER A 135 9.48 13.01 -6.79
N SER A 136 9.89 11.83 -7.25
CA SER A 136 10.67 10.87 -6.44
C SER A 136 12.10 11.35 -6.20
N TRP A 137 12.70 12.08 -7.14
CA TRP A 137 14.00 12.72 -6.94
C TRP A 137 13.93 13.87 -5.93
N VAL A 138 12.88 14.69 -5.98
CA VAL A 138 12.66 15.74 -4.98
C VAL A 138 12.45 15.14 -3.59
N GLY A 139 11.62 14.09 -3.49
CA GLY A 139 11.40 13.36 -2.25
C GLY A 139 12.67 12.72 -1.68
N LEU A 140 13.51 12.15 -2.54
CA LEU A 140 14.81 11.59 -2.16
C LEU A 140 15.73 12.68 -1.59
N CYS A 141 15.90 13.80 -2.29
CA CYS A 141 16.73 14.91 -1.83
C CYS A 141 16.25 15.45 -0.46
N LEU A 142 14.95 15.70 -0.30
CA LEU A 142 14.39 16.18 0.97
C LEU A 142 14.57 15.15 2.09
N SER A 143 14.46 13.84 1.80
CA SER A 143 14.70 12.78 2.78
C SER A 143 16.16 12.70 3.22
N LEU A 144 17.10 12.86 2.27
CA LEU A 144 18.53 12.91 2.58
C LEU A 144 18.86 14.15 3.43
N ILE A 145 18.28 15.31 3.12
CA ILE A 145 18.44 16.52 3.95
C ILE A 145 17.87 16.28 5.35
N ALA A 146 16.66 15.70 5.48
CA ALA A 146 16.06 15.40 6.77
C ALA A 146 16.95 14.49 7.63
N VAL A 147 17.49 13.41 7.05
CA VAL A 147 18.40 12.50 7.74
C VAL A 147 19.71 13.19 8.12
N SER A 148 20.31 13.97 7.21
CA SER A 148 21.55 14.71 7.48
C SER A 148 21.38 15.76 8.58
N VAL A 149 20.28 16.52 8.58
CA VAL A 149 19.98 17.50 9.64
C VAL A 149 19.75 16.79 10.98
N ALA A 150 19.08 15.64 10.98
CA ALA A 150 18.92 14.84 12.19
C ALA A 150 20.30 14.38 12.71
N LEU A 151 21.17 13.85 11.85
CA LEU A 151 22.52 13.40 12.21
C LEU A 151 23.48 14.56 12.57
N GLY A 152 23.24 15.78 12.09
CA GLY A 152 24.02 16.96 12.50
C GLY A 152 23.90 17.29 13.99
N ASP A 153 22.87 16.79 14.66
CA ASP A 153 22.64 16.93 16.10
C ASP A 153 23.29 15.82 16.95
N VAL A 154 24.17 15.00 16.36
CA VAL A 154 24.87 13.90 17.07
C VAL A 154 25.76 14.41 18.22
N ASN A 155 26.18 15.67 18.20
CA ASN A 155 26.88 16.27 19.34
C ASN A 155 25.98 16.43 20.59
N SER A 156 24.65 16.35 20.44
CA SER A 156 23.68 16.40 21.55
C SER A 156 23.18 15.02 21.98
N TYR A 157 23.37 13.97 21.16
CA TYR A 157 22.81 12.64 21.37
C TYR A 157 23.83 11.55 21.01
N HIS A 158 24.19 10.72 22.00
CA HIS A 158 25.14 9.61 21.81
C HIS A 158 24.54 8.48 20.97
N LEU A 159 24.78 8.53 19.67
CA LEU A 159 24.39 7.46 18.75
C LEU A 159 25.32 6.26 18.93
N THR A 160 24.88 5.31 19.76
CA THR A 160 25.66 4.10 20.03
C THR A 160 25.72 3.21 18.77
N LEU A 161 26.78 2.40 18.65
CA LEU A 161 26.88 1.40 17.58
C LEU A 161 25.64 0.48 17.55
N ALA A 162 25.09 0.14 18.72
CA ALA A 162 23.87 -0.65 18.85
C ALA A 162 22.66 0.04 18.22
N ALA A 163 22.53 1.37 18.36
CA ALA A 163 21.46 2.14 17.74
C ALA A 163 21.59 2.16 16.21
N VAL A 164 22.80 2.33 15.67
CA VAL A 164 23.05 2.23 14.22
C VAL A 164 22.66 0.85 13.70
N LEU A 165 23.15 -0.21 14.36
CA LEU A 165 22.85 -1.59 13.96
C LEU A 165 21.35 -1.87 14.00
N SER A 166 20.64 -1.38 15.01
CA SER A 166 19.18 -1.52 15.11
C SER A 166 18.45 -0.79 13.97
N VAL A 167 18.86 0.42 13.58
CA VAL A 167 18.31 1.12 12.41
C VAL A 167 18.62 0.35 11.11
N LEU A 168 19.82 -0.22 10.96
CA LEU A 168 20.16 -1.04 9.80
C LEU A 168 19.30 -2.32 9.72
N THR A 169 19.13 -3.03 10.83
CA THR A 169 18.25 -4.20 10.92
C THR A 169 16.81 -3.85 10.52
N TYR A 170 16.32 -2.70 10.97
CA TYR A 170 15.02 -2.17 10.58
C TYR A 170 14.92 -1.94 9.05
N LEU A 171 15.93 -1.34 8.43
CA LEU A 171 15.95 -1.09 6.97
C LEU A 171 16.04 -2.39 6.17
N VAL A 172 16.85 -3.35 6.62
CA VAL A 172 16.93 -4.71 6.03
C VAL A 172 15.57 -5.41 6.11
N GLY A 173 14.86 -5.28 7.23
CA GLY A 173 13.49 -5.77 7.39
C GLY A 173 12.55 -5.21 6.32
N TYR A 174 12.58 -3.89 6.08
CA TYR A 174 11.77 -3.27 5.04
C TYR A 174 12.16 -3.69 3.63
N LEU A 175 13.46 -3.86 3.34
CA LEU A 175 13.93 -4.37 2.05
C LEU A 175 13.32 -5.74 1.73
N GLY A 176 13.52 -6.71 2.63
CA GLY A 176 13.03 -8.06 2.43
C GLY A 176 11.50 -8.13 2.39
N ARG A 177 10.83 -7.39 3.29
CA ARG A 177 9.37 -7.32 3.33
C ARG A 177 8.79 -6.75 2.03
N PHE A 178 9.27 -5.59 1.58
CA PHE A 178 8.76 -4.96 0.36
C PHE A 178 9.07 -5.76 -0.89
N GLU A 179 10.23 -6.40 -0.94
CA GLU A 179 10.58 -7.29 -2.04
C GLU A 179 9.59 -8.45 -2.16
N ILE A 180 9.33 -9.16 -1.06
CA ILE A 180 8.41 -10.30 -1.07
C ILE A 180 6.97 -9.85 -1.32
N MET A 181 6.50 -8.80 -0.63
CA MET A 181 5.17 -8.25 -0.80
C MET A 181 4.91 -7.84 -2.25
N SER A 182 5.91 -7.24 -2.92
CA SER A 182 5.79 -6.85 -4.33
C SER A 182 5.72 -8.01 -5.33
N ARG A 183 6.22 -9.21 -4.95
CA ARG A 183 6.16 -10.41 -5.79
C ARG A 183 4.87 -11.20 -5.58
N VAL A 184 4.42 -11.30 -4.33
CA VAL A 184 3.38 -12.26 -3.92
C VAL A 184 2.01 -11.61 -3.74
N ALA A 185 1.97 -10.33 -3.36
CA ALA A 185 0.75 -9.56 -3.15
C ALA A 185 0.68 -8.37 -4.13
N LYS A 186 -0.32 -7.50 -3.97
CA LYS A 186 -0.54 -6.28 -4.77
C LYS A 186 -0.90 -6.54 -6.25
N ASN A 187 -1.23 -7.79 -6.61
CA ASN A 187 -1.46 -8.25 -7.98
C ASN A 187 -2.88 -8.04 -8.52
N GLY A 188 -3.67 -7.14 -7.94
CA GLY A 188 -5.03 -6.97 -8.46
C GLY A 188 -6.06 -7.99 -7.92
N VAL A 189 -5.69 -8.89 -7.01
CA VAL A 189 -6.56 -9.97 -6.51
C VAL A 189 -6.76 -9.87 -5.01
N VAL A 190 -7.95 -9.42 -4.59
CA VAL A 190 -8.31 -9.18 -3.17
C VAL A 190 -8.10 -10.40 -2.29
N ALA A 191 -8.35 -11.61 -2.80
CA ALA A 191 -8.14 -12.85 -2.05
C ALA A 191 -6.66 -13.09 -1.71
N THR A 192 -5.75 -12.78 -2.65
CA THR A 192 -4.30 -12.91 -2.46
C THR A 192 -3.79 -11.90 -1.44
N ASP A 193 -4.25 -10.64 -1.53
CA ASP A 193 -3.86 -9.58 -0.61
C ASP A 193 -4.34 -9.86 0.83
N ARG A 194 -5.59 -10.33 0.98
CA ARG A 194 -6.13 -10.75 2.28
C ARG A 194 -5.38 -11.95 2.86
N ARG A 195 -5.01 -12.91 2.02
CA ARG A 195 -4.22 -14.07 2.45
C ARG A 195 -2.83 -13.66 2.91
N PHE A 196 -2.13 -12.85 2.12
CA PHE A 196 -0.81 -12.32 2.50
C PHE A 196 -0.87 -11.57 3.82
N PHE A 197 -1.86 -10.68 3.98
CA PHE A 197 -2.10 -9.95 5.23
C PHE A 197 -2.17 -10.89 6.44
N VAL A 198 -3.03 -11.91 6.38
CA VAL A 198 -3.27 -12.82 7.52
C VAL A 198 -2.06 -13.70 7.80
N GLU A 199 -1.42 -14.25 6.76
CA GLU A 199 -0.25 -15.12 6.92
C GLU A 199 0.97 -14.36 7.43
N GLU A 200 1.20 -13.11 6.99
CA GLU A 200 2.26 -12.24 7.52
C GLU A 200 2.02 -11.89 9.00
N HIS A 201 0.77 -11.55 9.37
CA HIS A 201 0.45 -11.25 10.77
C HIS A 201 0.60 -12.46 11.68
N ALA A 202 0.23 -13.65 11.22
CA ALA A 202 0.43 -14.87 11.99
C ALA A 202 1.93 -15.22 12.14
N ALA A 203 2.74 -14.95 11.11
CA ALA A 203 4.16 -15.34 11.10
C ALA A 203 5.07 -14.37 11.88
N ALA A 204 4.84 -13.06 11.78
CA ALA A 204 5.81 -12.06 12.27
C ALA A 204 6.01 -12.07 13.80
N PRO A 205 4.97 -12.11 14.65
CA PRO A 205 5.14 -12.18 16.11
C PRO A 205 5.78 -13.50 16.56
N VAL A 206 5.48 -14.61 15.87
CA VAL A 206 6.10 -15.92 16.13
C VAL A 206 7.60 -15.86 15.85
N TRP A 207 8.00 -15.32 14.69
CA TRP A 207 9.41 -15.12 14.36
C TRP A 207 10.11 -14.22 15.37
N LEU A 208 9.48 -13.12 15.78
CA LEU A 208 10.04 -12.23 16.78
C LEU A 208 10.30 -12.97 18.11
N ALA A 209 9.31 -13.70 18.62
CA ALA A 209 9.46 -14.48 19.86
C ALA A 209 10.57 -15.53 19.74
N LEU A 210 10.65 -16.25 18.61
CA LEU A 210 11.68 -17.25 18.36
C LEU A 210 13.09 -16.65 18.29
N LEU A 211 13.27 -15.52 17.61
CA LEU A 211 14.56 -14.84 17.50
C LEU A 211 15.04 -14.30 18.86
N LEU A 212 14.14 -13.74 19.66
CA LEU A 212 14.45 -13.28 21.01
C LEU A 212 14.80 -14.46 21.93
N ALA A 213 14.04 -15.56 21.86
CA ALA A 213 14.33 -16.77 22.62
C ALA A 213 15.68 -17.39 22.23
N ALA A 214 15.99 -17.43 20.92
CA ALA A 214 17.30 -17.87 20.44
C ALA A 214 18.43 -17.00 20.99
N GLY A 215 18.26 -15.67 21.04
CA GLY A 215 19.22 -14.76 21.67
C GLY A 215 19.41 -15.02 23.17
N ALA A 216 18.34 -15.28 23.91
CA ALA A 216 18.40 -15.63 25.34
C ALA A 216 19.15 -16.96 25.58
N LEU A 217 18.91 -17.96 24.73
CA LEU A 217 19.59 -19.26 24.76
C LEU A 217 21.07 -19.13 24.35
N ALA A 218 21.38 -18.24 23.40
CA ALA A 218 22.74 -17.95 22.93
C ALA A 218 23.58 -17.14 23.94
N GLY A 219 23.04 -16.79 25.12
CA GLY A 219 23.82 -16.18 26.20
C GLY A 219 23.49 -14.73 26.51
N GLN A 220 22.57 -14.08 25.81
CA GLN A 220 22.23 -12.67 26.08
C GLN A 220 21.48 -12.51 27.42
N PRO A 221 22.08 -11.90 28.45
CA PRO A 221 21.55 -11.96 29.81
C PRO A 221 20.26 -11.15 29.98
N GLN A 222 20.13 -10.00 29.33
CA GLN A 222 18.92 -9.16 29.42
C GLN A 222 17.73 -9.82 28.72
N LEU A 223 17.93 -10.50 27.59
CA LEU A 223 16.87 -11.27 26.93
C LEU A 223 16.42 -12.44 27.81
N ARG A 224 17.36 -13.10 28.48
CA ARG A 224 17.05 -14.18 29.42
C ARG A 224 16.22 -13.68 30.60
N ALA A 225 16.64 -12.57 31.22
CA ALA A 225 15.87 -11.91 32.29
C ALA A 225 14.47 -11.51 31.79
N GLY A 226 14.38 -11.00 30.56
CA GLY A 226 13.13 -10.64 29.89
C GLY A 226 12.12 -11.80 29.78
N PHE A 227 12.58 -13.03 29.59
CA PHE A 227 11.74 -14.24 29.55
C PHE A 227 11.49 -14.89 30.92
N THR A 228 12.21 -14.50 31.97
CA THR A 228 12.15 -15.14 33.28
C THR A 228 11.72 -14.18 34.38
N THR A 229 12.67 -13.41 34.93
CA THR A 229 12.46 -12.56 36.10
C THR A 229 11.62 -11.34 35.78
N PHE A 230 11.80 -10.75 34.59
CA PHE A 230 11.09 -9.53 34.20
C PHE A 230 9.58 -9.77 34.09
N LEU A 231 9.14 -10.92 33.57
CA LEU A 231 7.71 -11.24 33.41
C LEU A 231 6.93 -11.25 34.73
N ALA A 232 7.60 -11.45 35.85
CA ALA A 232 7.00 -11.40 37.18
C ALA A 232 6.84 -9.97 37.73
N THR A 233 7.35 -8.94 37.02
CA THR A 233 7.30 -7.55 37.47
C THR A 233 6.04 -6.83 36.96
N PRO A 234 5.55 -5.78 37.66
CA PRO A 234 4.46 -4.95 37.16
C PRO A 234 4.77 -4.27 35.82
N ALA A 235 6.05 -3.97 35.56
CA ALA A 235 6.52 -3.39 34.31
C ALA A 235 6.28 -4.30 33.10
N ALA A 236 6.20 -5.63 33.31
CA ALA A 236 5.91 -6.59 32.24
C ALA A 236 4.51 -6.40 31.63
N LEU A 237 3.53 -5.93 32.41
CA LEU A 237 2.20 -5.63 31.88
C LEU A 237 2.24 -4.44 30.92
N GLY A 238 2.99 -3.39 31.29
CA GLY A 238 3.23 -2.26 30.40
C GLY A 238 3.98 -2.70 29.14
N ALA A 239 5.00 -3.55 29.28
CA ALA A 239 5.75 -4.09 28.15
C ALA A 239 4.89 -4.98 27.24
N ALA A 240 4.02 -5.83 27.77
CA ALA A 240 3.06 -6.59 26.98
C ALA A 240 2.06 -5.67 26.26
N GLY A 241 1.63 -4.59 26.93
CA GLY A 241 0.81 -3.53 26.34
C GLY A 241 1.45 -2.90 25.10
N ILE A 242 2.78 -2.75 25.05
CA ILE A 242 3.50 -2.29 23.85
C ILE A 242 3.20 -3.21 22.68
N GLY A 243 3.29 -4.53 22.88
CA GLY A 243 2.98 -5.52 21.86
C GLY A 243 1.54 -5.47 21.37
N VAL A 244 0.59 -5.28 22.30
CA VAL A 244 -0.84 -5.14 21.97
C VAL A 244 -1.09 -3.91 21.09
N VAL A 245 -0.56 -2.75 21.48
CA VAL A 245 -0.73 -1.52 20.69
C VAL A 245 0.05 -1.61 19.37
N TYR A 246 1.21 -2.29 19.37
CA TYR A 246 1.94 -2.58 18.13
C TYR A 246 1.08 -3.38 17.16
N GLU A 247 0.36 -4.41 17.61
CA GLU A 247 -0.47 -5.19 16.69
C GLU A 247 -1.53 -4.32 15.99
N VAL A 248 -2.14 -3.37 16.71
CA VAL A 248 -3.07 -2.39 16.13
C VAL A 248 -2.38 -1.53 15.08
N LEU A 249 -1.19 -1.00 15.39
CA LEU A 249 -0.41 -0.19 14.42
C LEU A 249 -0.03 -1.02 13.19
N PHE A 250 0.29 -2.30 13.39
CA PHE A 250 0.74 -3.21 12.36
C PHE A 250 -0.38 -3.55 11.37
N ILE A 251 -1.62 -3.68 11.86
CA ILE A 251 -2.81 -3.83 11.02
C ILE A 251 -2.93 -2.64 10.05
N PHE A 252 -2.89 -1.41 10.57
CA PHE A 252 -3.00 -0.22 9.73
C PHE A 252 -1.82 -0.09 8.77
N ALA A 253 -0.59 -0.30 9.23
CA ALA A 253 0.60 -0.21 8.38
C ALA A 253 0.52 -1.19 7.21
N SER A 254 0.16 -2.44 7.49
CA SER A 254 0.05 -3.49 6.48
C SER A 254 -1.06 -3.21 5.48
N LEU A 255 -2.21 -2.69 5.91
CA LEU A 255 -3.27 -2.28 5.00
C LEU A 255 -2.86 -1.08 4.13
N ILE A 256 -2.06 -0.14 4.67
CA ILE A 256 -1.49 0.96 3.88
C ILE A 256 -0.53 0.41 2.81
N TYR A 257 0.32 -0.55 3.14
CA TYR A 257 1.27 -1.13 2.17
C TYR A 257 0.64 -2.07 1.14
N LEU A 258 -0.43 -2.76 1.52
CA LEU A 258 -1.24 -3.61 0.64
C LEU A 258 -2.18 -2.82 -0.27
N ASP A 259 -2.35 -1.50 -0.07
CA ASP A 259 -2.99 -0.67 -1.08
C ASP A 259 -2.19 -0.81 -2.39
N ARG A 260 -2.93 -0.98 -3.49
CA ARG A 260 -2.37 -1.28 -4.81
C ARG A 260 -1.57 -0.13 -5.39
N ARG A 261 -1.80 1.09 -4.90
CA ARG A 261 -0.96 2.25 -5.25
C ARG A 261 0.50 1.90 -4.97
N GLU A 262 1.40 2.42 -5.80
CA GLU A 262 2.83 2.19 -5.65
C GLU A 262 3.32 2.54 -4.23
N TYR A 263 4.47 1.99 -3.83
CA TYR A 263 5.13 2.40 -2.58
C TYR A 263 5.32 3.93 -2.52
N THR A 264 5.44 4.58 -3.67
CA THR A 264 5.43 6.03 -3.91
C THR A 264 4.24 6.78 -3.28
N TRP A 265 3.12 6.11 -2.95
CA TRP A 265 2.00 6.72 -2.22
C TRP A 265 1.84 6.20 -0.79
N GLY A 266 1.90 4.88 -0.61
CA GLY A 266 1.69 4.25 0.70
C GLY A 266 2.81 4.59 1.70
N VAL A 267 4.06 4.57 1.25
CA VAL A 267 5.23 4.85 2.09
C VAL A 267 5.24 6.30 2.57
N PRO A 268 5.02 7.32 1.72
CA PRO A 268 4.91 8.71 2.19
C PRO A 268 3.79 8.95 3.19
N ALA A 269 2.58 8.42 2.92
CA ALA A 269 1.44 8.60 3.82
C ALA A 269 1.70 7.98 5.19
N TRP A 270 2.29 6.78 5.20
CA TRP A 270 2.72 6.12 6.42
C TRP A 270 3.83 6.88 7.15
N ALA A 271 4.86 7.33 6.42
CA ALA A 271 5.98 8.08 6.99
C ALA A 271 5.49 9.38 7.63
N PHE A 272 4.67 10.14 6.91
CA PHE A 272 4.02 11.35 7.42
C PHE A 272 3.23 11.07 8.71
N ALA A 273 2.36 10.06 8.70
CA ALA A 273 1.56 9.72 9.87
C ALA A 273 2.42 9.38 11.08
N SER A 274 3.47 8.55 10.93
CA SER A 274 4.39 8.25 12.04
C SER A 274 5.18 9.46 12.53
N LEU A 275 5.65 10.33 11.63
CA LEU A 275 6.42 11.52 11.98
C LEU A 275 5.56 12.49 12.81
N MET A 276 4.32 12.72 12.39
CA MET A 276 3.35 13.52 13.15
C MET A 276 2.97 12.86 14.49
N SER A 277 2.81 11.53 14.50
CA SER A 277 2.54 10.80 15.74
C SER A 277 3.68 10.93 16.74
N GLY A 278 4.93 10.86 16.27
CA GLY A 278 6.11 11.04 17.09
C GLY A 278 6.24 12.44 17.67
N LEU A 279 5.85 13.47 16.92
CA LEU A 279 5.78 14.85 17.40
C LEU A 279 4.79 14.95 18.55
N VAL A 280 3.55 14.46 18.35
CA VAL A 280 2.51 14.47 19.38
C VAL A 280 2.93 13.67 20.60
N ALA A 281 3.47 12.45 20.42
CA ALA A 281 3.94 11.62 21.52
C ALA A 281 5.08 12.28 22.32
N SER A 282 6.00 12.96 21.65
CA SER A 282 7.12 13.65 22.33
C SER A 282 6.64 14.80 23.19
N TYR A 283 5.74 15.64 22.68
CA TYR A 283 5.17 16.75 23.46
C TYR A 283 4.20 16.26 24.55
N ALA A 284 3.44 15.19 24.29
CA ALA A 284 2.59 14.57 25.30
C ALA A 284 3.42 14.04 26.48
N LEU A 285 4.55 13.37 26.22
CA LEU A 285 5.45 12.91 27.29
C LEU A 285 6.17 14.05 28.00
N MET A 286 6.49 15.15 27.31
CA MET A 286 7.01 16.35 27.97
C MET A 286 6.00 16.88 28.98
N TRP A 287 4.72 17.00 28.58
CA TRP A 287 3.68 17.56 29.45
C TRP A 287 3.25 16.62 30.57
N LEU A 288 3.10 15.32 30.28
CA LEU A 288 2.59 14.32 31.23
C LEU A 288 3.68 13.75 32.15
N ALA A 289 4.93 13.68 31.69
CA ALA A 289 6.01 12.96 32.36
C ALA A 289 7.30 13.77 32.49
N GLY A 290 7.30 15.06 32.12
CA GLY A 290 8.46 15.95 32.28
C GLY A 290 9.67 15.59 31.42
N LEU A 291 9.50 14.80 30.35
CA LEU A 291 10.60 14.47 29.45
C LEU A 291 11.07 15.69 28.64
N LYS A 292 12.33 15.67 28.19
CA LYS A 292 12.89 16.74 27.37
C LYS A 292 12.13 16.91 26.06
N ALA A 293 11.84 18.17 25.71
CA ALA A 293 11.27 18.53 24.43
C ALA A 293 12.18 18.13 23.25
N PRO A 294 11.63 17.90 22.05
CA PRO A 294 12.43 17.74 20.85
C PRO A 294 13.35 18.92 20.58
N GLY A 295 14.56 18.66 20.09
CA GLY A 295 15.51 19.71 19.71
C GLY A 295 15.08 20.46 18.43
N SER A 296 15.56 21.70 18.26
CA SER A 296 15.26 22.54 17.08
C SER A 296 15.70 21.89 15.77
N SER A 297 16.87 21.24 15.77
CA SER A 297 17.38 20.37 14.69
C SER A 297 16.36 19.31 14.24
N GLN A 298 15.71 18.63 15.20
CA GLN A 298 14.73 17.58 14.94
C GLN A 298 13.44 18.15 14.35
N LEU A 299 13.02 19.34 14.79
CA LEU A 299 11.88 20.05 14.22
C LEU A 299 12.16 20.50 12.78
N ILE A 300 13.37 20.99 12.51
CA ILE A 300 13.79 21.34 11.15
C ILE A 300 13.84 20.08 10.26
N ALA A 301 14.46 19.00 10.74
CA ALA A 301 14.49 17.72 10.04
C ALA A 301 13.07 17.16 9.79
N LEU A 302 12.15 17.36 10.74
CA LEU A 302 10.74 17.00 10.59
C LEU A 302 10.07 17.76 9.45
N VAL A 303 10.33 19.07 9.30
CA VAL A 303 9.81 19.86 8.17
C VAL A 303 10.29 19.27 6.86
N PHE A 304 11.57 18.93 6.74
CA PHE A 304 12.10 18.28 5.54
C PHE A 304 11.51 16.89 5.31
N GLY A 305 11.35 16.07 6.36
CA GLY A 305 10.75 14.74 6.25
C GLY A 305 9.27 14.78 5.83
N VAL A 306 8.50 15.71 6.37
CA VAL A 306 7.11 15.98 5.94
C VAL A 306 7.08 16.50 4.51
N GLY A 307 7.98 17.41 4.15
CA GLY A 307 8.14 17.91 2.79
C GLY A 307 8.44 16.81 1.79
N ALA A 308 9.31 15.86 2.15
CA ALA A 308 9.61 14.69 1.33
C ALA A 308 8.37 13.82 1.10
N ALA A 309 7.61 13.54 2.17
CA ALA A 309 6.37 12.79 2.06
C ALA A 309 5.31 13.51 1.21
N ALA A 310 5.22 14.84 1.33
CA ALA A 310 4.32 15.67 0.52
C ALA A 310 4.73 15.68 -0.96
N ALA A 311 6.03 15.82 -1.27
CA ALA A 311 6.56 15.80 -2.62
C ALA A 311 6.26 14.48 -3.34
N LEU A 312 6.45 13.35 -2.65
CA LEU A 312 6.10 12.03 -3.16
C LEU A 312 4.59 11.85 -3.35
N SER A 313 3.77 12.54 -2.54
CA SER A 313 2.30 12.53 -2.63
C SER A 313 1.71 13.62 -3.54
N TYR A 314 2.53 14.44 -4.19
CA TYR A 314 2.02 15.58 -4.97
C TYR A 314 1.21 15.16 -6.22
N PRO A 315 1.69 14.23 -7.08
CA PRO A 315 1.00 13.91 -8.33
C PRO A 315 -0.45 13.42 -8.12
N SER A 316 -0.66 12.51 -7.16
CA SER A 316 -2.01 11.98 -6.90
C SER A 316 -2.88 12.94 -6.09
N ALA A 317 -2.29 13.83 -5.29
CA ALA A 317 -3.05 14.91 -4.64
C ALA A 317 -3.61 15.88 -5.70
N VAL A 318 -2.79 16.35 -6.64
CA VAL A 318 -3.24 17.25 -7.72
C VAL A 318 -4.37 16.63 -8.55
N LEU A 319 -4.28 15.32 -8.86
CA LEU A 319 -5.34 14.61 -9.57
C LEU A 319 -6.67 14.60 -8.79
N TRP A 320 -6.60 14.42 -7.48
CA TRP A 320 -7.75 14.46 -6.57
C TRP A 320 -8.35 15.88 -6.44
N TRP A 321 -7.52 16.92 -6.31
CA TRP A 321 -7.99 18.30 -6.24
C TRP A 321 -8.68 18.74 -7.53
N ARG A 322 -8.16 18.33 -8.69
CA ARG A 322 -8.78 18.61 -10.01
C ARG A 322 -10.15 17.96 -10.19
N THR A 323 -10.38 16.82 -9.55
CA THR A 323 -11.64 16.05 -9.66
C THR A 323 -12.68 16.49 -8.64
N ARG A 324 -12.28 16.96 -7.45
CA ARG A 324 -13.21 17.53 -6.46
C ARG A 324 -13.80 18.88 -6.83
N GLY A 325 -13.06 19.70 -7.59
CA GLY A 325 -13.47 21.08 -7.88
C GLY A 325 -14.51 21.26 -9.00
N THR A 326 -14.84 20.22 -9.77
CA THR A 326 -15.54 20.44 -11.06
C THR A 326 -16.93 19.80 -11.17
N GLY A 327 -17.35 18.92 -10.26
CA GLY A 327 -18.57 18.12 -10.48
C GLY A 327 -18.55 17.34 -11.82
N ALA A 328 -17.38 17.23 -12.46
CA ALA A 328 -17.25 16.74 -13.81
C ALA A 328 -17.05 15.23 -13.77
N ALA A 329 -17.94 14.53 -14.45
CA ALA A 329 -17.91 13.10 -14.62
C ALA A 329 -16.53 12.61 -15.15
N CYS A 330 -15.92 11.68 -14.42
CA CYS A 330 -14.60 11.09 -14.71
C CYS A 330 -14.59 10.42 -16.09
N ARG A 331 -13.67 10.85 -16.95
CA ARG A 331 -13.57 10.33 -18.32
C ARG A 331 -12.85 8.99 -18.35
N VAL A 332 -13.57 7.94 -18.73
CA VAL A 332 -13.04 6.59 -18.91
C VAL A 332 -12.94 6.31 -20.41
N LEU A 333 -11.74 5.98 -20.89
CA LEU A 333 -11.47 5.71 -22.29
C LEU A 333 -11.19 4.22 -22.50
N PHE A 334 -11.91 3.58 -23.42
CA PHE A 334 -11.61 2.22 -23.85
C PHE A 334 -10.87 2.21 -25.19
N VAL A 335 -9.77 1.46 -25.31
CA VAL A 335 -8.90 1.47 -26.48
C VAL A 335 -8.69 0.08 -27.05
N CYS A 336 -8.91 -0.08 -28.35
CA CYS A 336 -8.54 -1.30 -29.10
C CYS A 336 -7.77 -0.93 -30.39
N GLY A 337 -7.69 -1.84 -31.36
CA GLY A 337 -7.08 -1.59 -32.67
C GLY A 337 -7.89 -0.57 -33.49
N GLY A 338 -8.94 -1.02 -34.16
CA GLY A 338 -9.71 -0.20 -35.12
C GLY A 338 -10.91 0.57 -34.56
N ASN A 339 -11.23 0.44 -33.26
CA ASN A 339 -12.43 1.04 -32.63
C ASN A 339 -13.79 0.65 -33.26
N THR A 340 -13.90 -0.57 -33.78
CA THR A 340 -15.15 -1.08 -34.40
C THR A 340 -15.78 -2.24 -33.65
N SER A 341 -15.00 -3.03 -32.89
CA SER A 341 -15.47 -4.23 -32.18
C SER A 341 -15.31 -4.12 -30.66
N ARG A 342 -14.11 -4.37 -30.12
CA ARG A 342 -13.87 -4.53 -28.67
C ARG A 342 -14.10 -3.28 -27.82
N SER A 343 -13.44 -2.17 -28.11
CA SER A 343 -13.59 -0.94 -27.32
C SER A 343 -14.99 -0.31 -27.36
N PRO A 344 -15.73 -0.31 -28.48
CA PRO A 344 -17.10 0.20 -28.44
C PRO A 344 -18.08 -0.76 -27.72
N MET A 345 -17.84 -2.09 -27.75
CA MET A 345 -18.58 -3.01 -26.86
C MET A 345 -18.37 -2.66 -25.38
N ALA A 346 -17.11 -2.40 -24.98
CA ALA A 346 -16.76 -2.02 -23.62
C ALA A 346 -17.43 -0.71 -23.17
N GLU A 347 -17.48 0.29 -24.05
CA GLU A 347 -18.16 1.56 -23.78
C GLU A 347 -19.66 1.37 -23.51
N VAL A 348 -20.37 0.62 -24.35
CA VAL A 348 -21.81 0.33 -24.18
C VAL A 348 -22.06 -0.40 -22.86
N ILE A 349 -21.29 -1.44 -22.60
CA ILE A 349 -21.38 -2.25 -21.39
C ILE A 349 -21.12 -1.39 -20.14
N ALA A 350 -20.14 -0.50 -20.18
CA ALA A 350 -19.81 0.38 -19.06
C ALA A 350 -20.94 1.36 -18.76
N TRP A 351 -21.55 1.96 -19.79
CA TRP A 351 -22.74 2.80 -19.61
C TRP A 351 -23.89 2.02 -18.95
N ALA A 352 -24.17 0.80 -19.41
CA ALA A 352 -25.25 -0.03 -18.88
C ALA A 352 -25.01 -0.42 -17.41
N GLN A 353 -23.80 -0.91 -17.10
CA GLN A 353 -23.46 -1.33 -15.74
C GLN A 353 -23.35 -0.15 -14.77
N ALA A 354 -22.88 1.01 -15.22
CA ALA A 354 -22.86 2.22 -14.38
C ALA A 354 -24.27 2.75 -14.09
N ALA A 355 -25.20 2.60 -15.05
CA ALA A 355 -26.61 2.93 -14.84
C ALA A 355 -27.27 1.96 -13.85
N GLU A 356 -27.05 0.65 -14.01
CA GLU A 356 -27.52 -0.40 -13.10
C GLU A 356 -26.99 -0.17 -11.67
N ALA A 357 -25.75 0.27 -11.53
CA ALA A 357 -25.13 0.58 -10.25
C ALA A 357 -25.46 1.99 -9.70
N GLY A 358 -26.24 2.81 -10.40
CA GLY A 358 -26.62 4.16 -9.94
C GLY A 358 -25.50 5.21 -9.95
N VAL A 359 -24.38 4.94 -10.63
CA VAL A 359 -23.17 5.81 -10.65
C VAL A 359 -22.92 6.48 -12.00
N VAL A 360 -23.89 6.40 -12.93
CA VAL A 360 -23.76 6.89 -14.30
C VAL A 360 -23.43 8.38 -14.42
N THR A 361 -23.83 9.19 -13.43
CA THR A 361 -23.52 10.63 -13.36
C THR A 361 -22.07 10.92 -13.01
N MET A 362 -21.37 9.96 -12.39
CA MET A 362 -19.97 10.10 -11.97
C MET A 362 -18.98 9.87 -13.11
N PHE A 363 -19.41 9.26 -14.22
CA PHE A 363 -18.51 8.83 -15.29
C PHE A 363 -18.94 9.31 -16.69
N ARG A 364 -17.95 9.49 -17.57
CA ARG A 364 -18.12 9.63 -19.01
C ARG A 364 -17.32 8.54 -19.69
N PHE A 365 -18.01 7.53 -20.21
CA PHE A 365 -17.37 6.49 -20.99
C PHE A 365 -17.25 6.92 -22.46
N SER A 366 -16.11 6.59 -23.06
CA SER A 366 -15.86 6.79 -24.49
C SER A 366 -14.87 5.74 -24.99
N SER A 367 -14.81 5.52 -26.30
CA SER A 367 -13.86 4.57 -26.91
C SER A 367 -13.03 5.19 -28.03
N ALA A 368 -11.87 4.60 -28.34
CA ALA A 368 -10.98 4.98 -29.44
C ALA A 368 -10.13 3.78 -29.91
N GLY A 369 -9.32 3.98 -30.95
CA GLY A 369 -8.47 2.95 -31.54
C GLY A 369 -7.06 3.41 -31.91
N VAL A 370 -6.05 2.59 -31.62
CA VAL A 370 -4.62 2.88 -31.94
C VAL A 370 -4.25 2.66 -33.40
N ALA A 371 -5.10 1.96 -34.15
CA ALA A 371 -4.91 1.62 -35.56
C ALA A 371 -6.22 1.79 -36.32
N THR A 372 -6.88 2.94 -36.12
CA THR A 372 -8.15 3.25 -36.78
C THR A 372 -7.91 3.59 -38.25
N THR A 373 -8.20 2.66 -39.15
CA THR A 373 -8.02 2.82 -40.60
C THR A 373 -9.17 3.58 -41.26
N GLN A 374 -10.40 3.44 -40.74
CA GLN A 374 -11.59 4.09 -41.26
C GLN A 374 -12.34 4.84 -40.14
N PRO A 375 -11.97 6.10 -39.87
CA PRO A 375 -12.70 6.95 -38.93
C PRO A 375 -14.18 7.07 -39.30
N ALA A 376 -15.02 7.34 -38.30
CA ALA A 376 -16.48 7.39 -38.38
C ALA A 376 -17.19 6.08 -38.79
N SER A 377 -16.47 4.97 -38.96
CA SER A 377 -17.11 3.67 -39.19
C SER A 377 -18.05 3.29 -38.04
N PRO A 378 -19.22 2.70 -38.32
CA PRO A 378 -20.09 2.22 -37.27
C PRO A 378 -19.47 1.03 -36.53
N MET A 379 -20.03 0.67 -35.37
CA MET A 379 -19.70 -0.59 -34.71
C MET A 379 -19.94 -1.77 -35.66
N ALA A 380 -19.04 -2.74 -35.69
CA ALA A 380 -19.13 -3.92 -36.54
C ALA A 380 -20.47 -4.68 -36.32
N PRO A 381 -21.10 -5.23 -37.37
CA PRO A 381 -22.39 -5.91 -37.25
C PRO A 381 -22.41 -7.00 -36.18
N ASP A 382 -21.42 -7.89 -36.15
CA ASP A 382 -21.35 -8.99 -35.17
C ASP A 382 -21.12 -8.50 -33.73
N ALA A 383 -20.39 -7.39 -33.56
CA ALA A 383 -20.26 -6.73 -32.27
C ALA A 383 -21.60 -6.14 -31.80
N ARG A 384 -22.41 -5.57 -32.70
CA ARG A 384 -23.77 -5.10 -32.37
C ARG A 384 -24.69 -6.27 -32.02
N SER A 385 -24.61 -7.38 -32.75
CA SER A 385 -25.37 -8.59 -32.46
C SER A 385 -25.01 -9.14 -31.09
N ALA A 386 -23.73 -9.24 -30.75
CA ALA A 386 -23.28 -9.69 -29.44
C ALA A 386 -23.76 -8.77 -28.30
N ILE A 387 -23.80 -7.45 -28.51
CA ILE A 387 -24.37 -6.48 -27.56
C ILE A 387 -25.89 -6.64 -27.42
N ALA A 388 -26.60 -6.91 -28.52
CA ALA A 388 -28.03 -7.15 -28.50
C ALA A 388 -28.40 -8.43 -27.72
N GLU A 389 -27.58 -9.47 -27.84
CA GLU A 389 -27.77 -10.71 -27.05
C GLU A 389 -27.52 -10.53 -25.56
N LEU A 390 -26.73 -9.52 -25.17
CA LEU A 390 -26.61 -9.09 -23.76
C LEU A 390 -27.80 -8.23 -23.30
N GLY A 391 -28.80 -7.98 -24.15
CA GLY A 391 -29.94 -7.12 -23.83
C GLY A 391 -29.63 -5.61 -23.89
N LEU A 392 -28.48 -5.22 -24.45
CA LEU A 392 -27.97 -3.84 -24.42
C LEU A 392 -28.19 -3.06 -25.73
N GLN A 393 -29.11 -3.52 -26.59
CA GLN A 393 -29.42 -2.89 -27.88
C GLN A 393 -30.14 -1.52 -27.78
N ARG A 394 -30.70 -1.20 -26.62
CA ARG A 394 -31.54 0.00 -26.39
C ARG A 394 -30.96 0.98 -25.37
N VAL A 395 -29.66 0.91 -25.05
CA VAL A 395 -29.02 1.91 -24.18
C VAL A 395 -29.25 3.31 -24.78
N LEU A 396 -29.91 4.19 -24.01
CA LEU A 396 -30.25 5.55 -24.43
C LEU A 396 -29.02 6.48 -24.31
N GLY A 397 -28.97 7.52 -25.14
CA GLY A 397 -27.91 8.55 -25.07
C GLY A 397 -26.56 8.13 -25.68
N ARG A 398 -25.46 8.55 -25.05
CA ARG A 398 -24.08 8.38 -25.57
C ARG A 398 -23.59 6.93 -25.59
N GLY A 399 -24.19 6.04 -24.81
CA GLY A 399 -23.88 4.60 -24.81
C GLY A 399 -24.63 3.79 -25.87
N ASN A 400 -25.32 4.43 -26.81
CA ASN A 400 -26.11 3.71 -27.82
C ASN A 400 -25.21 3.05 -28.89
N PRO A 401 -25.28 1.72 -29.08
CA PRO A 401 -24.44 1.00 -30.05
C PRO A 401 -24.57 1.49 -31.49
N ARG A 402 -25.76 2.00 -31.89
CA ARG A 402 -26.03 2.50 -33.24
C ARG A 402 -25.44 3.89 -33.50
N ARG A 403 -25.17 4.65 -32.43
CA ARG A 403 -24.57 6.00 -32.52
C ARG A 403 -23.05 5.96 -32.46
N HIS A 404 -22.44 4.81 -32.21
CA HIS A 404 -20.99 4.66 -32.21
C HIS A 404 -20.38 5.07 -33.55
N ARG A 405 -19.24 5.75 -33.49
CA ARG A 405 -18.43 6.18 -34.64
C ARG A 405 -16.97 5.97 -34.28
N ALA A 406 -16.28 5.13 -35.07
CA ALA A 406 -14.88 4.81 -34.85
C ALA A 406 -14.02 6.08 -34.89
N ARG A 407 -13.04 6.20 -33.99
CA ARG A 407 -12.12 7.33 -33.98
C ARG A 407 -10.72 6.91 -33.54
N PRO A 408 -9.67 7.55 -34.09
CA PRO A 408 -8.31 7.34 -33.60
C PRO A 408 -8.17 7.84 -32.17
N VAL A 409 -7.29 7.21 -31.42
CA VAL A 409 -6.81 7.75 -30.15
C VAL A 409 -5.85 8.91 -30.44
N THR A 410 -5.91 9.98 -29.66
CA THR A 410 -5.02 11.14 -29.78
C THR A 410 -4.41 11.49 -28.42
N PRO A 411 -3.25 12.17 -28.37
CA PRO A 411 -2.64 12.63 -27.12
C PRO A 411 -3.61 13.46 -26.26
N GLU A 412 -4.42 14.33 -26.87
CA GLU A 412 -5.38 15.18 -26.16
C GLU A 412 -6.44 14.36 -25.45
N VAL A 413 -6.97 13.32 -26.11
CA VAL A 413 -7.97 12.42 -25.52
C VAL A 413 -7.33 11.61 -24.39
N CYS A 414 -6.10 11.15 -24.54
CA CYS A 414 -5.35 10.50 -23.45
C CYS A 414 -5.14 11.45 -22.26
N ARG A 415 -4.79 12.71 -22.53
CA ARG A 415 -4.49 13.72 -21.50
C ARG A 415 -5.69 14.05 -20.62
N VAL A 416 -6.88 14.17 -21.23
CA VAL A 416 -8.13 14.50 -20.51
C VAL A 416 -8.84 13.26 -19.93
N SER A 417 -8.37 12.06 -20.27
CA SER A 417 -8.92 10.84 -19.72
C SER A 417 -8.46 10.68 -18.27
N PHE A 418 -9.43 10.38 -17.40
CA PHE A 418 -9.12 9.94 -16.05
C PHE A 418 -8.38 8.62 -16.16
N VAL A 419 -8.95 7.60 -16.81
CA VAL A 419 -8.29 6.29 -17.07
C VAL A 419 -8.46 5.82 -18.48
N ILE A 420 -7.49 5.04 -18.94
CA ILE A 420 -7.47 4.40 -20.24
C ILE A 420 -7.39 2.88 -20.06
N TYR A 421 -8.39 2.16 -20.56
CA TYR A 421 -8.45 0.71 -20.56
C TYR A 421 -8.26 0.15 -21.96
N CYS A 422 -7.10 -0.47 -22.18
CA CYS A 422 -6.66 -1.08 -23.40
C CYS A 422 -7.07 -2.55 -23.47
N MET A 423 -7.48 -3.03 -24.65
CA MET A 423 -7.89 -4.45 -24.78
C MET A 423 -6.71 -5.43 -24.71
N THR A 424 -5.49 -4.96 -24.96
CA THR A 424 -4.27 -5.77 -24.96
C THR A 424 -3.10 -4.95 -24.45
N ARG A 425 -2.03 -5.61 -24.01
CA ARG A 425 -0.75 -4.97 -23.66
C ARG A 425 -0.18 -4.14 -24.81
N ALA A 426 -0.18 -4.71 -26.03
CA ALA A 426 0.28 -3.98 -27.21
C ALA A 426 -0.49 -2.67 -27.48
N HIS A 427 -1.81 -2.63 -27.22
CA HIS A 427 -2.56 -1.37 -27.32
C HIS A 427 -2.15 -0.39 -26.22
N ARG A 428 -1.90 -0.87 -25.00
CA ARG A 428 -1.42 -0.06 -23.88
C ARG A 428 -0.07 0.55 -24.20
N ASP A 429 0.88 -0.23 -24.67
CA ASP A 429 2.23 0.24 -24.97
C ASP A 429 2.21 1.30 -26.09
N ARG A 430 1.31 1.14 -27.07
CA ARG A 430 1.10 2.14 -28.13
C ARG A 430 0.50 3.44 -27.61
N VAL A 431 -0.43 3.37 -26.65
CA VAL A 431 -0.97 4.56 -25.99
C VAL A 431 0.11 5.25 -25.16
N ILE A 432 0.91 4.50 -24.40
CA ILE A 432 2.01 5.05 -23.58
C ILE A 432 3.08 5.70 -24.45
N ALA A 433 3.46 5.06 -25.57
CA ALA A 433 4.41 5.65 -26.52
C ALA A 433 3.91 6.98 -27.11
N MET A 434 2.61 7.11 -27.31
CA MET A 434 1.98 8.32 -27.87
C MET A 434 1.73 9.41 -26.81
N ALA A 435 1.40 9.03 -25.58
CA ALA A 435 1.12 9.93 -24.46
C ALA A 435 1.82 9.43 -23.17
N PRO A 436 3.14 9.63 -23.04
CA PRO A 436 3.92 9.12 -21.90
C PRO A 436 3.40 9.59 -20.55
N GLU A 437 2.81 10.79 -20.48
CA GLU A 437 2.21 11.35 -19.27
C GLU A 437 0.97 10.59 -18.78
N ALA A 438 0.40 9.72 -19.61
CA ALA A 438 -0.74 8.87 -19.25
C ALA A 438 -0.33 7.45 -18.80
N GLU A 439 0.96 7.15 -18.68
CA GLU A 439 1.49 5.83 -18.31
C GLU A 439 0.84 5.28 -17.03
N GLY A 440 0.85 6.07 -15.94
CA GLY A 440 0.30 5.69 -14.63
C GLY A 440 -1.24 5.57 -14.56
N ARG A 441 -1.92 5.71 -15.70
CA ARG A 441 -3.38 5.60 -15.84
C ARG A 441 -3.82 4.84 -17.09
N THR A 442 -2.89 4.15 -17.76
CA THR A 442 -3.15 3.33 -18.94
C THR A 442 -2.96 1.88 -18.58
N LEU A 443 -4.04 1.11 -18.63
CA LEU A 443 -4.14 -0.25 -18.08
C LEU A 443 -4.75 -1.19 -19.10
N CYS A 444 -4.51 -2.48 -18.99
CA CYS A 444 -5.32 -3.47 -19.69
C CYS A 444 -6.72 -3.53 -19.06
N LEU A 445 -7.75 -3.78 -19.86
CA LEU A 445 -9.11 -3.91 -19.35
C LEU A 445 -9.22 -5.14 -18.43
N ASP A 446 -8.64 -6.27 -18.83
CA ASP A 446 -8.51 -7.46 -17.98
C ASP A 446 -7.06 -7.58 -17.44
N PRO A 447 -6.86 -7.53 -16.11
CA PRO A 447 -5.54 -7.68 -15.51
C PRO A 447 -4.95 -9.09 -15.69
N ARG A 448 -5.76 -10.09 -16.07
CA ARG A 448 -5.31 -11.48 -16.26
C ARG A 448 -4.72 -11.74 -17.63
N GLY A 449 -4.92 -10.85 -18.60
CA GLY A 449 -4.37 -11.00 -19.94
C GLY A 449 -5.16 -10.29 -21.03
N ASP A 450 -4.68 -10.44 -22.25
CA ASP A 450 -5.23 -9.78 -23.44
C ASP A 450 -6.64 -10.29 -23.79
N ILE A 451 -7.51 -9.38 -24.22
CA ILE A 451 -8.83 -9.69 -24.76
C ILE A 451 -8.67 -9.99 -26.27
N PRO A 452 -8.91 -11.25 -26.71
CA PRO A 452 -8.67 -11.68 -28.08
C PRO A 452 -9.45 -10.85 -29.12
N ASN A 453 -8.86 -10.63 -30.30
CA ASN A 453 -9.53 -9.91 -31.39
C ASN A 453 -10.58 -10.81 -32.07
N PRO A 454 -11.88 -10.45 -32.06
CA PRO A 454 -12.92 -11.26 -32.70
C PRO A 454 -13.07 -10.98 -34.21
N GLU A 455 -12.30 -10.03 -34.76
CA GLU A 455 -12.45 -9.57 -36.14
C GLU A 455 -12.31 -10.69 -37.18
N GLY A 456 -13.28 -10.78 -38.09
CA GLY A 456 -13.34 -11.82 -39.13
C GLY A 456 -13.69 -13.22 -38.63
N GLN A 457 -14.00 -13.38 -37.34
CA GLN A 457 -14.33 -14.67 -36.72
C GLN A 457 -15.85 -14.88 -36.64
N SER A 458 -16.25 -16.06 -36.17
CA SER A 458 -17.67 -16.43 -36.05
C SER A 458 -18.42 -15.57 -35.00
N PRO A 459 -19.76 -15.46 -35.11
CA PRO A 459 -20.58 -14.75 -34.12
C PRO A 459 -20.40 -15.25 -32.68
N GLU A 460 -20.11 -16.54 -32.48
CA GLU A 460 -19.86 -17.10 -31.14
C GLU A 460 -18.60 -16.52 -30.49
N VAL A 461 -17.57 -16.23 -31.29
CA VAL A 461 -16.34 -15.58 -30.80
C VAL A 461 -16.66 -14.15 -30.34
N TYR A 462 -17.50 -13.42 -31.07
CA TYR A 462 -17.98 -12.10 -30.67
C TYR A 462 -18.76 -12.13 -29.35
N ARG A 463 -19.66 -13.12 -29.17
CA ARG A 463 -20.40 -13.31 -27.90
C ARG A 463 -19.49 -13.57 -26.73
N ARG A 464 -18.53 -14.50 -26.90
CA ARG A 464 -17.55 -14.83 -25.87
C ARG A 464 -16.71 -13.60 -25.51
N CYS A 465 -16.29 -12.83 -26.50
CA CYS A 465 -15.58 -11.56 -26.32
C CYS A 465 -16.43 -10.54 -25.53
N ALA A 466 -17.70 -10.35 -25.90
CA ALA A 466 -18.61 -9.43 -25.21
C ALA A 466 -18.84 -9.84 -23.74
N ARG A 467 -19.04 -11.13 -23.44
CA ARG A 467 -19.15 -11.64 -22.06
C ARG A 467 -17.85 -11.45 -21.26
N HIS A 468 -16.70 -11.62 -21.90
CA HIS A 468 -15.40 -11.34 -21.28
C HIS A 468 -15.30 -9.87 -20.90
N ILE A 469 -15.54 -8.97 -21.85
CA ILE A 469 -15.58 -7.52 -21.62
C ILE A 469 -16.57 -7.16 -20.52
N GLN A 470 -17.77 -7.75 -20.52
CA GLN A 470 -18.79 -7.51 -19.49
C GLN A 470 -18.30 -7.81 -18.07
N ARG A 471 -17.59 -8.91 -17.88
CA ARG A 471 -16.99 -9.25 -16.59
C ARG A 471 -15.85 -8.30 -16.21
N SER A 472 -14.97 -7.98 -17.16
CA SER A 472 -13.83 -7.10 -16.91
C SER A 472 -14.26 -5.67 -16.60
N VAL A 473 -15.23 -5.13 -17.34
CA VAL A 473 -15.81 -3.80 -17.07
C VAL A 473 -16.45 -3.75 -15.69
N ARG A 474 -17.16 -4.81 -15.27
CA ARG A 474 -17.75 -4.87 -13.92
C ARG A 474 -16.69 -4.75 -12.83
N VAL A 475 -15.58 -5.48 -12.98
CA VAL A 475 -14.44 -5.39 -12.04
C VAL A 475 -13.88 -3.98 -12.02
N ARG A 476 -13.62 -3.38 -13.18
CA ARG A 476 -13.07 -2.01 -13.27
C ARG A 476 -14.01 -0.94 -12.72
N LEU A 477 -15.32 -1.06 -12.92
CA LEU A 477 -16.30 -0.15 -12.35
C LEU A 477 -16.33 -0.24 -10.82
N CYS A 478 -16.30 -1.45 -10.25
CA CYS A 478 -16.18 -1.63 -8.80
C CYS A 478 -14.88 -1.03 -8.26
N GLU A 479 -13.77 -1.20 -8.98
CA GLU A 479 -12.49 -0.56 -8.63
C GLU A 479 -12.62 0.97 -8.65
N LEU A 480 -13.30 1.53 -9.65
CA LEU A 480 -13.49 2.97 -9.82
C LEU A 480 -14.49 3.61 -8.86
N VAL A 481 -15.37 2.88 -8.17
CA VAL A 481 -16.40 3.44 -7.25
C VAL A 481 -16.03 3.27 -5.77
N GLY A 482 -15.01 2.44 -5.46
CA GLY A 482 -14.59 2.19 -4.08
C GLY A 482 -15.69 1.59 -3.18
N PRO A 483 -15.36 1.22 -1.92
CA PRO A 483 -16.34 0.70 -0.96
C PRO A 483 -17.30 1.78 -0.42
N ASP A 484 -16.92 3.05 -0.49
CA ASP A 484 -17.66 4.17 0.11
C ASP A 484 -18.59 4.88 -0.91
N GLY A 485 -18.74 4.36 -2.13
CA GLY A 485 -19.56 4.96 -3.19
C GLY A 485 -18.94 6.21 -3.84
N LEU A 486 -17.62 6.38 -3.72
CA LEU A 486 -16.85 7.55 -4.19
C LEU A 486 -15.84 7.14 -5.26
N VAL A 487 -15.66 7.97 -6.30
CA VAL A 487 -14.71 7.66 -7.38
C VAL A 487 -13.30 7.37 -6.83
N ALA A 488 -12.84 6.13 -7.01
CA ALA A 488 -11.54 5.68 -6.58
C ALA A 488 -10.44 6.23 -7.50
N SER A 489 -9.27 6.47 -6.89
CA SER A 489 -8.04 6.72 -7.64
C SER A 489 -7.69 5.51 -8.51
N LEU A 490 -7.13 5.79 -9.67
CA LEU A 490 -6.89 4.82 -10.74
C LEU A 490 -6.03 3.64 -10.33
N PRO A 491 -6.28 2.43 -10.88
CA PRO A 491 -5.30 1.36 -10.83
C PRO A 491 -4.07 1.77 -11.66
N ASP A 492 -2.89 1.34 -11.25
CA ASP A 492 -1.67 1.42 -12.07
C ASP A 492 -1.27 -0.02 -12.40
N GLU A 493 -1.06 -0.36 -13.68
CA GLU A 493 -0.71 -1.72 -14.10
C GLU A 493 0.80 -1.80 -14.27
N GLY A 494 1.41 -2.65 -13.44
CA GLY A 494 2.78 -3.10 -13.63
C GLY A 494 2.97 -3.62 -15.06
N VAL A 495 3.88 -2.94 -15.78
CA VAL A 495 4.38 -3.40 -17.08
C VAL A 495 5.10 -4.74 -16.84
N SER A 496 4.49 -5.82 -17.32
CA SER A 496 5.15 -7.10 -17.51
C SER A 496 5.61 -7.16 -18.97
N ASP A 497 6.91 -7.20 -19.22
CA ASP A 497 7.57 -7.89 -20.36
C ASP A 497 9.02 -8.19 -19.93
N ARG A 498 9.45 -9.45 -19.93
CA ARG A 498 10.14 -10.15 -21.04
C ARG A 498 11.32 -9.39 -21.61
#